data_AF-A0A5J6XLP8-F1
#
_entry.id   AF-A0A5J6XLP8-F1
#
_cell.length_a   1.000
_cell.length_b   1.000
_cell.length_c   1.000
_cell.angle_alpha   90.00
_cell.angle_beta   90.00
_cell.angle_gamma   90.00
#
_symmetry.space_group_name_H-M   'P 1'
#
loop_
_entity.id
_entity.type
_entity.pdbx_description
1 polymer ?
#
loop_
_entity_poly.entity_id
_entity_poly.type
_entity_poly.pdbx_seq_one_letter_code
_entity_poly.pdbx_strand_id
1 'polypeptide(L)' 'MKYILTFIWTFALTHMVIYVTSSMVEGGKYDFNTASILSVVITLLILVVSAVIPNDPVQESGH' A
#
# COMPACT_ATOMS: atom_id res chain seq x y z
N MET A 1 -15.48 5.19 4.30
CA MET A 1 -15.27 3.83 3.74
C MET A 1 -13.99 3.72 2.92
N LYS A 2 -13.71 4.66 2.00
CA LYS A 2 -12.49 4.71 1.16
C LYS A 2 -11.19 4.41 1.93
N TYR A 3 -10.92 5.11 3.04
CA TYR A 3 -9.68 4.92 3.81
C TYR A 3 -9.52 3.54 4.46
N ILE A 4 -10.61 2.93 4.95
CA ILE A 4 -10.58 1.59 5.56
C ILE A 4 -10.29 0.54 4.48
N LEU A 5 -10.95 0.66 3.32
CA LEU A 5 -10.68 -0.20 2.17
C LEU A 5 -9.26 -0.02 1.63
N THR A 6 -8.76 1.22 1.55
CA THR A 6 -7.37 1.50 1.16
C THR A 6 -6.40 0.80 2.10
N PHE A 7 -6.60 0.89 3.42
CA PHE A 7 -5.74 0.19 4.39
C PHE A 7 -5.77 -1.33 4.18
N ILE A 8 -6.94 -1.94 4.04
CA ILE A 8 -7.06 -3.40 3.86
C ILE A 8 -6.33 -3.85 2.58
N TRP A 9 -6.51 -3.15 1.47
CA TRP A 9 -5.84 -3.48 0.21
C TRP A 9 -4.33 -3.26 0.28
N THR A 10 -3.89 -2.13 0.83
CA THR A 10 -2.46 -1.85 1.03
C THR A 10 -1.81 -2.88 1.94
N PHE A 11 -2.51 -3.31 3.01
CA PHE A 11 -2.05 -4.34 3.93
C PHE A 11 -1.83 -5.67 3.21
N ALA A 12 -2.85 -6.15 2.48
CA ALA A 12 -2.78 -7.39 1.73
C ALA A 12 -1.68 -7.37 0.66
N LEU A 13 -1.59 -6.28 -0.12
CA LEU A 13 -0.57 -6.13 -1.17
C LEU A 13 0.84 -6.06 -0.59
N THR A 14 1.04 -5.33 0.51
CA THR A 14 2.35 -5.24 1.17
C THR A 14 2.81 -6.61 1.67
N HIS A 15 1.90 -7.38 2.28
CA HIS A 15 2.22 -8.74 2.73
C HIS A 15 2.62 -9.65 1.56
N MET A 16 1.92 -9.56 0.43
CA MET A 16 2.29 -10.30 -0.78
C MET A 16 3.66 -9.90 -1.33
N VAL A 17 3.98 -8.59 -1.35
CA VAL A 17 5.31 -8.11 -1.79
C VAL A 17 6.40 -8.66 -0.87
N ILE A 18 6.25 -8.56 0.45
CA ILE A 18 7.24 -9.06 1.41
C ILE A 18 7.41 -10.57 1.27
N TYR A 19 6.30 -11.30 1.07
CA TYR A 19 6.33 -12.74 0.83
C TYR A 19 7.13 -13.08 -0.42
N VAL A 20 6.85 -12.42 -1.55
CA VAL A 20 7.59 -12.63 -2.81
C VAL A 20 9.06 -12.28 -2.63
N THR A 21 9.40 -11.13 -2.06
CA THR A 21 10.78 -10.74 -1.79
C THR A 21 11.50 -11.76 -0.90
N SER A 22 10.84 -12.23 0.16
CA SER A 22 11.41 -13.25 1.06
C SER A 22 11.64 -14.57 0.32
N SER A 23 10.78 -14.92 -0.64
CA SER A 23 10.93 -16.12 -1.46
C SER A 23 12.04 -16.02 -2.51
N MET A 24 12.38 -14.81 -2.95
CA MET A 24 13.46 -14.57 -3.91
C MET A 24 14.85 -14.51 -3.24
N VAL A 25 14.91 -14.24 -1.93
CA VAL A 25 16.15 -14.23 -1.16
C VAL A 25 16.46 -15.64 -0.69
N GLU A 26 17.64 -16.16 -1.03
CA GLU A 26 18.10 -17.46 -0.55
C GLU A 26 18.16 -17.48 0.98
N GLY A 27 17.46 -18.43 1.60
CA GLY A 27 17.31 -18.50 3.06
C GLY A 27 16.38 -17.42 3.67
N GLY A 28 15.68 -16.64 2.85
CA GLY A 28 14.75 -15.61 3.29
C GLY A 28 13.57 -16.22 4.07
N LYS A 29 13.39 -15.76 5.31
CA LYS A 29 12.24 -16.13 6.15
C LYS A 29 11.23 -14.99 6.13
N TYR A 30 9.98 -15.32 5.82
CA TYR A 30 8.89 -14.37 5.94
C TYR A 30 8.68 -13.99 7.41
N ASP A 31 8.83 -12.69 7.72
CA ASP A 31 8.55 -12.12 9.02
C ASP A 31 7.26 -11.29 8.97
N PHE A 32 6.23 -11.79 9.66
CA PHE A 32 4.94 -11.14 9.75
C PHE A 32 4.98 -9.79 10.48
N ASN A 33 5.85 -9.62 11.48
CA ASN A 33 5.97 -8.34 12.21
C ASN A 33 6.55 -7.27 11.30
N THR A 34 7.62 -7.62 10.58
CA THR A 34 8.24 -6.73 9.60
C THR A 34 7.25 -6.33 8.49
N ALA A 35 6.50 -7.29 7.94
CA ALA A 35 5.45 -7.02 6.94
C ALA A 35 4.34 -6.11 7.49
N SER A 36 3.90 -6.34 8.72
CA SER A 36 2.85 -5.56 9.37
C SER A 36 3.29 -4.13 9.61
N ILE A 37 4.49 -3.90 10.15
CA ILE A 37 5.03 -2.55 10.38
C ILE A 37 5.17 -1.79 9.04
N LEU A 38 5.75 -2.44 8.03
CA LEU A 38 5.91 -1.84 6.70
C LEU A 38 4.57 -1.49 6.06
N SER A 39 3.54 -2.32 6.22
CA SER A 39 2.21 -2.03 5.69
C SER A 39 1.56 -0.78 6.29
N VAL A 40 1.77 -0.54 7.59
CA VAL A 40 1.30 0.67 8.28
C VAL A 40 2.05 1.89 7.75
N VAL A 41 3.37 1.80 7.60
CA VAL A 41 4.21 2.88 7.04
C VAL A 41 3.78 3.22 5.62
N ILE A 42 3.60 2.22 4.75
CA ILE A 42 3.17 2.43 3.35
C ILE A 42 1.76 3.03 3.30
N THR A 43 0.83 2.57 4.13
CA THR A 43 -0.51 3.17 4.19
C THR A 43 -0.42 4.65 4.55
N LEU A 44 0.41 4.99 5.54
CA LEU A 44 0.59 6.37 5.98
C LEU A 44 1.15 7.24 4.85
N LEU A 45 2.13 6.73 4.09
CA LEU A 45 2.66 7.39 2.89
C LEU A 45 1.58 7.62 1.82
N ILE A 46 0.74 6.62 1.54
CA ILE A 46 -0.37 6.74 0.57
C ILE A 46 -1.35 7.83 1.01
N LEU A 47 -1.67 7.92 2.31
CA LEU A 47 -2.57 8.93 2.83
C LEU A 47 -1.98 10.35 2.71
N VAL A 48 -0.69 10.51 3.01
CA VAL A 48 0.02 11.79 2.84
C VAL A 48 0.02 12.21 1.37
N VAL A 49 0.39 11.30 0.46
CA VAL A 49 0.40 11.56 -0.98
C VAL A 49 -1.01 11.95 -1.47
N SER A 50 -2.04 11.22 -1.03
CA SER A 50 -3.43 11.54 -1.38
C SER A 50 -3.91 12.88 -0.82
N ALA A 51 -3.31 13.40 0.25
CA ALA A 51 -3.65 14.71 0.81
C ALA A 51 -2.91 15.85 0.11
N VAL A 52 -1.71 15.59 -0.43
CA VAL A 52 -0.89 16.57 -1.15
C VAL A 52 -1.33 16.71 -2.61
N ILE A 53 -1.79 15.63 -3.25
CA ILE A 53 -2.29 15.68 -4.63
C ILE A 53 -3.62 16.43 -4.66
N PRO A 54 -3.71 17.58 -5.37
CA PRO A 54 -4.97 18.29 -5.56
C PRO A 54 -5.96 17.38 -6.28
N ASN A 55 -7.15 17.23 -5.72
CA ASN A 55 -8.21 16.44 -6.30
C ASN A 55 -9.06 17.33 -7.22
N ASP A 56 -8.41 17.95 -8.21
CA ASP A 56 -9.12 18.73 -9.22
C ASP A 56 -10.10 17.81 -9.97
N PRO A 57 -11.33 18.26 -10.27
CA PRO A 57 -12.27 17.47 -11.03
C PRO A 57 -11.62 17.14 -12.37
N VAL A 58 -11.49 15.84 -12.67
CA VAL A 58 -11.10 15.37 -14.00
C VAL A 58 -12.06 16.04 -14.98
N GLN A 59 -11.54 16.92 -15.83
CA GLN A 59 -12.35 17.55 -16.88
C GLN A 59 -12.94 16.42 -17.70
N GLU A 60 -14.26 16.24 -17.59
CA GLU A 60 -15.00 15.39 -18.50
C GLU A 60 -14.81 16.03 -19.89
N SER A 61 -13.94 15.42 -20.71
CA SER A 61 -13.88 15.76 -22.12
C SER A 61 -15.22 15.30 -22.71
N GLY A 62 -16.16 16.25 -22.78
CA GLY A 62 -17.47 16.04 -23.36
C GLY A 62 -17.32 15.49 -24.79
N HIS A 63 -17.90 14.31 -25.00
CA HIS A 63 -18.18 13.73 -26.31
C HIS A 63 -19.68 13.52 -26.41
#